data_AF-A0A3S0SY33-F1
#
_entry.id   AF-A0A3S0SY33-F1
#
_cell.length_a   1.000
_cell.length_b   1.000
_cell.length_c   1.000
_cell.angle_alpha   90.00
_cell.angle_beta   90.00
_cell.angle_gamma   90.00
#
_symmetry.space_group_name_H-M   'P 1'
#
loop_
_entity.id
_entity.type
_entity.pdbx_description
1 polymer ?
#
loop_
_entity_poly.entity_id
_entity_poly.type
_entity_poly.pdbx_seq_one_letter_code
_entity_poly.pdbx_strand_id
1 'polypeptide(L)'
;MTTALFDLIVLLPPIVLALLVLRIVWAKHRRARGALPGPPGLASEPHRIIAEKTADLAPRPSAEPPTPIESVETLLAKIDQATANGEKTSLSGLYYNLAAAYDRAGNTAARMSALRSAAGNGALHGPPSAHAAARLALGETAYEAGDLTSACEQWQMARAAYLEGGDHVQHERVEKRMRDNGCPTDWVLTDF
;
A
#
# COMPACT_ATOMS: atom_id res chain seq x y z
N MET A 1 40.51 6.53 -36.77
CA MET A 1 39.38 6.13 -35.90
C MET A 1 39.24 7.08 -34.71
N THR A 2 39.33 8.41 -34.91
CA THR A 2 39.32 9.40 -33.81
C THR A 2 38.30 10.53 -34.02
N THR A 3 37.68 10.64 -35.19
CA THR A 3 36.70 11.68 -35.51
C THR A 3 35.29 11.34 -35.03
N ALA A 4 34.88 10.07 -35.11
CA ALA A 4 33.53 9.64 -34.71
C ALA A 4 33.24 9.76 -33.20
N LEU A 5 34.27 9.71 -32.34
CA LEU A 5 34.09 9.88 -30.88
C LEU A 5 33.89 11.35 -30.48
N PHE A 6 34.47 12.28 -31.25
CA PHE A 6 34.38 13.72 -30.96
C PHE A 6 32.99 14.28 -31.28
N ASP A 7 32.37 13.84 -32.38
CA ASP A 7 31.02 14.28 -32.77
C ASP A 7 29.94 13.85 -31.77
N LEU A 8 30.11 12.68 -31.13
CA LEU A 8 29.17 12.19 -30.12
C LEU A 8 29.22 13.01 -28.82
N ILE A 9 30.39 13.50 -28.43
CA ILE A 9 30.59 14.29 -27.21
C ILE A 9 30.07 15.73 -27.39
N VAL A 10 30.14 16.27 -28.61
CA VAL A 10 29.68 17.65 -28.90
C VAL A 10 28.15 17.74 -29.06
N LEU A 11 27.50 16.66 -29.53
CA LEU A 11 26.05 16.63 -29.75
C LEU A 11 25.22 16.20 -28.53
N LEU A 12 25.81 15.52 -27.56
CA LEU A 12 25.13 15.09 -26.32
C LEU A 12 24.60 16.26 -25.45
N PRO A 13 25.39 17.33 -25.19
CA PRO A 13 24.94 18.45 -24.36
C PRO A 13 23.70 19.20 -24.89
N PRO A 14 23.61 19.58 -26.18
CA PRO A 14 22.42 20.28 -26.68
C PRO A 14 21.17 19.39 -26.71
N ILE A 15 21.32 18.08 -26.92
CA ILE A 15 20.19 17.14 -26.91
C ILE A 15 19.61 16.99 -25.49
N VAL A 16 20.47 16.83 -24.48
CA VAL A 16 20.04 16.75 -23.08
C VAL A 16 19.39 18.05 -22.63
N LEU A 17 19.92 19.21 -23.04
CA LEU A 17 19.34 20.51 -22.77
C LEU A 17 17.96 20.67 -23.43
N ALA A 18 17.83 20.25 -24.69
CA ALA A 18 16.55 20.28 -25.41
C ALA A 18 15.49 19.40 -24.72
N LEU A 19 15.84 18.20 -24.27
CA LEU A 19 14.93 17.30 -23.55
C LEU A 19 14.51 17.85 -22.17
N LEU A 20 15.42 18.51 -21.45
CA LEU A 20 15.12 19.18 -20.18
C LEU A 20 14.16 20.36 -20.38
N VAL A 21 14.40 21.21 -21.38
CA VAL A 21 13.50 22.32 -21.74
C VAL A 21 12.14 21.78 -22.14
N LEU A 22 12.07 20.71 -22.93
CA LEU A 22 10.81 20.10 -23.36
C LEU A 22 10.00 19.57 -22.17
N ARG A 23 10.67 18.93 -21.18
CA ARG A 23 10.01 18.48 -19.94
C ARG A 23 9.48 19.64 -19.10
N ILE A 24 10.23 20.74 -18.97
CA ILE A 24 9.81 21.91 -18.19
C ILE A 24 8.60 22.58 -18.87
N VAL A 25 8.64 22.74 -20.19
CA VAL A 25 7.52 23.29 -20.97
C VAL A 25 6.29 22.40 -20.86
N TRP A 26 6.44 21.07 -20.96
CA TRP A 26 5.34 20.13 -20.77
C TRP A 26 4.75 20.16 -19.36
N ALA A 27 5.58 20.22 -18.32
CA ALA A 27 5.13 20.33 -16.93
C ALA A 27 4.34 21.63 -16.69
N LYS A 28 4.80 22.75 -17.27
CA LYS A 28 4.11 24.04 -17.22
C LYS A 28 2.79 24.01 -18.00
N HIS A 29 2.77 23.35 -19.16
CA HIS A 29 1.58 23.27 -20.00
C HIS A 29 0.49 22.35 -19.40
N ARG A 30 0.88 21.28 -18.67
CA ARG A 30 -0.05 20.45 -17.88
C ARG A 30 -0.67 21.24 -16.72
N ARG A 31 0.12 22.06 -16.01
CA ARG A 31 -0.41 22.96 -14.96
C ARG A 31 -1.37 24.01 -15.52
N ALA A 32 -1.11 24.54 -16.72
CA ALA A 32 -1.98 25.51 -17.37
C ALA A 32 -3.29 24.92 -17.92
N ARG A 33 -3.31 23.65 -18.32
CA ARG A 33 -4.53 22.96 -18.81
C ARG A 33 -5.40 22.36 -17.70
N GLY A 34 -4.97 22.40 -16.44
CA GLY A 34 -5.77 22.00 -15.28
C GLY A 34 -6.72 23.09 -14.76
N ALA A 35 -6.71 24.28 -15.35
CA ALA A 35 -7.60 25.38 -14.99
C ALA A 35 -8.68 25.58 -16.05
N LEU A 36 -9.77 24.81 -15.96
CA LEU A 36 -11.05 25.17 -16.57
C LEU A 36 -11.88 25.96 -15.55
N PRO A 37 -12.62 27.00 -15.98
CA PRO A 37 -13.30 27.93 -15.09
C PRO A 37 -14.57 27.29 -14.52
N GLY A 38 -14.65 27.19 -13.19
CA GLY A 38 -15.91 26.91 -12.50
C GLY A 38 -16.89 28.09 -12.62
N PRO A 39 -18.21 27.85 -12.62
CA PRO A 39 -19.22 28.90 -12.74
C PRO A 39 -19.20 29.86 -11.53
N PRO A 40 -19.69 31.11 -11.71
CA PRO A 40 -19.52 32.15 -10.71
C PRO A 40 -20.58 32.05 -9.60
N GLY A 41 -20.14 32.30 -8.37
CA GLY A 41 -21.00 32.74 -7.28
C GLY A 41 -21.12 31.77 -6.11
N LEU A 42 -20.30 31.96 -5.08
CA LEU A 42 -20.74 32.70 -3.88
C LEU A 42 -19.52 32.97 -2.98
N ALA A 43 -19.50 34.20 -2.48
CA ALA A 43 -18.49 34.81 -1.64
C ALA A 43 -18.15 33.97 -0.39
N SER A 44 -16.87 33.82 -0.05
CA SER A 44 -16.23 34.52 1.08
C SER A 44 -16.85 34.25 2.44
N GLU A 45 -16.24 33.36 3.23
CA GLU A 45 -15.70 33.69 4.57
C GLU A 45 -14.84 32.52 5.14
N PRO A 46 -13.81 32.81 5.97
CA PRO A 46 -12.89 31.82 6.49
C PRO A 46 -13.37 31.26 7.84
N HIS A 47 -14.14 30.18 7.82
CA HIS A 47 -14.35 29.41 9.05
C HIS A 47 -13.19 28.45 9.28
N ARG A 48 -12.24 28.94 10.09
CA ARG A 48 -11.34 28.13 10.90
C ARG A 48 -12.19 27.26 11.83
N ILE A 49 -12.66 26.11 11.33
CA ILE A 49 -13.18 25.05 12.18
C ILE A 49 -12.00 24.17 12.55
N ILE A 50 -11.62 24.25 13.82
CA ILE A 50 -10.87 23.21 14.50
C ILE A 50 -11.74 21.95 14.40
N ALA A 51 -11.47 21.10 13.42
CA ALA A 51 -12.04 19.77 13.35
C ALA A 51 -11.29 18.89 14.34
N GLU A 52 -11.58 19.10 15.63
CA GLU A 52 -11.49 18.04 16.62
C GLU A 52 -12.62 17.06 16.29
N LYS A 53 -12.41 16.24 15.26
CA LYS A 53 -13.26 15.11 14.96
C LYS A 53 -12.57 13.90 15.58
N THR A 54 -12.99 13.62 16.81
CA THR A 54 -12.94 12.31 17.45
C THR A 54 -12.91 11.21 16.38
N ALA A 55 -11.82 10.44 16.42
CA ALA A 55 -11.64 9.23 15.65
C ALA A 55 -12.89 8.37 15.81
N ASP A 56 -13.74 8.38 14.77
CA ASP A 56 -14.80 7.43 14.60
C ASP A 56 -14.11 6.15 14.12
N LEU A 57 -13.46 5.48 15.06
CA LEU A 57 -12.97 4.12 14.93
C LEU A 57 -14.20 3.27 14.63
N ALA A 58 -14.47 3.05 13.35
CA ALA A 58 -15.37 1.99 12.94
C ALA A 58 -15.00 0.74 13.77
N PRO A 59 -15.97 0.10 14.44
CA PRO A 59 -15.68 -1.05 15.28
C PRO A 59 -14.83 -2.05 14.48
N ARG A 60 -13.69 -2.47 15.05
CA ARG A 60 -12.99 -3.68 14.59
C ARG A 60 -14.09 -4.74 14.44
N PRO A 61 -14.23 -5.41 13.26
CA PRO A 61 -15.25 -6.43 13.08
C PRO A 61 -15.28 -7.37 14.29
N SER A 62 -16.45 -7.52 14.92
CA SER A 62 -16.64 -8.29 16.15
C SER A 62 -15.88 -9.61 16.08
N ALA A 63 -14.92 -9.74 16.98
CA ALA A 63 -14.05 -10.90 17.08
C ALA A 63 -14.87 -12.13 17.46
N GLU A 64 -14.87 -13.12 16.57
CA GLU A 64 -14.84 -14.53 16.96
C GLU A 64 -13.86 -14.70 18.15
N PRO A 65 -14.17 -15.49 19.19
CA PRO A 65 -13.32 -15.59 20.38
C PRO A 65 -11.86 -15.78 19.93
N PRO A 66 -10.93 -14.90 20.37
CA PRO A 66 -9.60 -14.89 19.81
C PRO A 66 -9.01 -16.27 20.05
N THR A 67 -8.69 -16.97 18.96
CA THR A 67 -7.81 -18.13 19.06
C THR A 67 -6.62 -17.69 19.90
N PRO A 68 -6.22 -18.47 20.93
CA PRO A 68 -5.08 -18.11 21.76
C PRO A 68 -3.88 -17.87 20.84
N ILE A 69 -3.52 -16.60 20.62
CA ILE A 69 -2.38 -16.31 19.74
C ILE A 69 -1.16 -16.89 20.44
N GLU A 70 -0.53 -17.79 19.71
CA GLU A 70 0.63 -18.55 20.13
C GLU A 70 1.81 -17.60 20.42
N SER A 71 2.77 -18.09 21.21
CA SER A 71 4.00 -17.35 21.50
C SER A 71 4.83 -17.11 20.23
N VAL A 72 5.69 -16.10 20.26
CA VAL A 72 6.64 -15.80 19.17
C VAL A 72 7.51 -17.02 18.90
N GLU A 73 8.01 -17.67 19.95
CA GLU A 73 8.89 -18.83 19.88
C GLU A 73 8.19 -20.03 19.22
N THR A 74 6.93 -20.29 19.59
CA THR A 74 6.14 -21.37 18.99
C THR A 74 5.90 -21.12 17.50
N LEU A 75 5.59 -19.88 17.12
CA LEU A 75 5.32 -19.52 15.73
C LEU A 75 6.58 -19.60 14.87
N LEU A 76 7.74 -19.18 15.39
CA LEU A 76 9.02 -19.34 14.70
C LEU A 76 9.35 -20.83 14.48
N ALA A 77 9.18 -21.67 15.49
CA ALA A 77 9.39 -23.11 15.34
C ALA A 77 8.48 -23.76 14.28
N LYS A 78 7.21 -23.32 14.19
CA LYS A 78 6.28 -23.76 13.13
C LYS A 78 6.70 -23.27 11.75
N ILE A 79 7.21 -22.04 11.63
CA ILE A 79 7.72 -21.50 10.37
C ILE A 79 8.95 -22.30 9.91
N ASP A 80 9.87 -22.59 10.81
CA ASP A 80 11.06 -23.40 10.50
C ASP A 80 10.65 -24.79 10.02
N GLN A 81 9.70 -25.44 10.73
CA GLN A 81 9.17 -26.74 10.34
C GLN A 81 8.46 -26.72 8.98
N ALA A 82 7.55 -25.77 8.76
CA ALA A 82 6.83 -25.62 7.49
C ALA A 82 7.80 -25.35 6.33
N THR A 83 8.85 -24.56 6.56
CA THR A 83 9.91 -24.28 5.59
C THR A 83 10.69 -25.55 5.25
N ALA A 84 11.09 -26.32 6.26
CA ALA A 84 11.82 -27.57 6.08
C ALA A 84 10.97 -28.64 5.34
N ASN A 85 9.67 -28.67 5.60
CA ASN A 85 8.73 -29.59 4.96
C ASN A 85 8.29 -29.13 3.56
N GLY A 86 8.64 -27.91 3.14
CA GLY A 86 8.19 -27.35 1.85
C GLY A 86 6.71 -26.95 1.82
N GLU A 87 6.09 -26.72 2.97
CA GLU A 87 4.68 -26.35 3.14
C GLU A 87 4.42 -24.87 2.85
N LYS A 88 4.74 -24.43 1.63
CA LYS A 88 4.76 -23.00 1.26
C LYS A 88 3.42 -22.28 1.41
N THR A 89 2.31 -22.99 1.24
CA THR A 89 0.95 -22.43 1.34
C THR A 89 0.60 -22.00 2.77
N SER A 90 1.19 -22.63 3.79
CA SER A 90 0.91 -22.32 5.21
C SER A 90 1.71 -21.12 5.73
N LEU A 91 2.86 -20.81 5.10
CA LEU A 91 3.79 -19.78 5.55
C LEU A 91 3.13 -18.40 5.67
N SER A 92 2.25 -18.03 4.75
CA SER A 92 1.54 -16.73 4.81
C SER A 92 0.76 -16.56 6.12
N GLY A 93 0.01 -17.59 6.53
CA GLY A 93 -0.78 -17.56 7.76
C GLY A 93 0.09 -17.58 9.00
N LEU A 94 1.17 -18.37 9.00
CA LEU A 94 2.12 -18.43 10.12
C LEU A 94 2.81 -17.09 10.35
N TYR A 95 3.28 -16.43 9.29
CA TYR A 95 3.87 -15.08 9.39
C TYR A 95 2.84 -14.03 9.82
N TYR A 96 1.57 -14.15 9.41
CA TYR A 96 0.52 -13.24 9.85
C TYR A 96 0.25 -13.38 11.37
N ASN A 97 0.21 -14.61 11.88
CA ASN A 97 0.08 -14.87 13.31
C ASN A 97 1.32 -14.39 14.09
N LEU A 98 2.51 -14.56 13.52
CA LEU A 98 3.76 -14.05 14.10
C LEU A 98 3.74 -12.53 14.21
N ALA A 99 3.19 -11.82 13.22
CA ALA A 99 2.99 -10.39 13.30
C ALA A 99 2.08 -10.00 14.46
N ALA A 100 0.96 -10.72 14.66
CA ALA A 100 0.07 -10.48 15.79
C ALA A 100 0.73 -10.75 17.16
N ALA A 101 1.60 -11.76 17.24
CA ALA A 101 2.39 -12.02 18.45
C ALA A 101 3.38 -10.86 18.74
N TYR A 102 4.07 -10.35 17.71
CA TYR A 102 4.95 -9.18 17.86
C TYR A 102 4.21 -7.88 18.19
N ASP A 103 2.99 -7.71 17.68
CA ASP A 103 2.12 -6.58 18.03
C ASP A 103 1.86 -6.53 19.54
N ARG A 104 1.51 -7.68 20.14
CA ARG A 104 1.30 -7.78 21.59
C ARG A 104 2.56 -7.56 22.41
N ALA A 105 3.70 -7.97 21.87
CA ALA A 105 5.00 -7.73 22.49
C ALA A 105 5.47 -6.27 22.35
N GLY A 106 4.73 -5.41 21.66
CA GLY A 106 5.12 -4.02 21.38
C GLY A 106 6.30 -3.90 20.41
N ASN A 107 6.63 -4.97 19.68
CA ASN A 107 7.76 -4.97 18.75
C ASN A 107 7.30 -4.61 17.34
N THR A 108 7.09 -3.32 17.11
CA THR A 108 6.59 -2.78 15.83
C THR A 108 7.47 -3.16 14.63
N ALA A 109 8.79 -3.14 14.80
CA ALA A 109 9.73 -3.48 13.73
C ALA A 109 9.59 -4.95 13.29
N ALA A 110 9.57 -5.88 14.25
CA ALA A 110 9.41 -7.30 13.96
C ALA A 110 8.01 -7.63 13.42
N ARG A 111 6.97 -6.99 13.94
CA ARG A 111 5.60 -7.06 13.40
C ARG A 111 5.58 -6.68 11.92
N MET A 112 6.19 -5.55 11.55
CA MET A 112 6.24 -5.10 10.16
C MET A 112 7.04 -6.05 9.27
N SER A 113 8.14 -6.61 9.76
CA SER A 113 8.89 -7.64 9.03
C SER A 113 8.03 -8.88 8.77
N ALA A 114 7.33 -9.37 9.80
CA ALA A 114 6.45 -10.52 9.69
C ALA A 114 5.27 -10.28 8.74
N LEU A 115 4.64 -9.10 8.76
CA LEU A 115 3.57 -8.75 7.81
C LEU A 115 4.06 -8.71 6.36
N ARG A 116 5.27 -8.21 6.10
CA ARG A 116 5.86 -8.24 4.75
C ARG A 116 6.12 -9.67 4.29
N SER A 117 6.64 -10.53 5.16
CA SER A 117 6.80 -11.96 4.87
C SER A 117 5.46 -12.65 4.61
N ALA A 118 4.42 -12.32 5.40
CA ALA A 118 3.07 -12.84 5.18
C ALA A 118 2.54 -12.42 3.81
N ALA A 119 2.61 -11.14 3.47
CA ALA A 119 2.15 -10.63 2.17
C ALA A 119 2.91 -11.27 1.00
N GLY A 120 4.24 -11.39 1.10
CA GLY A 120 5.07 -12.01 0.07
C GLY A 120 4.77 -13.49 -0.15
N ASN A 121 4.69 -14.28 0.93
CA ASN A 121 4.30 -15.69 0.83
C ASN A 121 2.86 -15.86 0.35
N GLY A 122 1.95 -14.98 0.78
CA GLY A 122 0.57 -14.94 0.31
C GLY A 122 0.49 -14.73 -1.20
N ALA A 123 1.26 -13.80 -1.76
CA ALA A 123 1.28 -13.52 -3.19
C ALA A 123 1.81 -14.69 -4.03
N LEU A 124 2.85 -15.38 -3.53
CA LEU A 124 3.55 -16.41 -4.28
C LEU A 124 2.90 -17.79 -4.15
N HIS A 125 2.37 -18.11 -2.97
CA HIS A 125 2.04 -19.48 -2.59
C HIS A 125 0.73 -19.59 -1.80
N GLY A 126 0.23 -18.50 -1.21
CA GLY A 126 -0.97 -18.53 -0.37
C GLY A 126 -2.26 -18.36 -1.17
N PRO A 127 -3.41 -18.60 -0.52
CA PRO A 127 -4.69 -18.19 -1.09
C PRO A 127 -4.77 -16.65 -1.17
N PRO A 128 -5.54 -16.08 -2.11
CA PRO A 128 -5.69 -14.63 -2.26
C PRO A 128 -6.12 -13.93 -0.95
N SER A 129 -6.95 -14.58 -0.13
CA SER A 129 -7.38 -14.06 1.17
C SER A 129 -6.24 -13.84 2.16
N ALA A 130 -5.22 -14.70 2.16
CA ALA A 130 -4.05 -14.58 3.04
C ALA A 130 -3.14 -13.42 2.60
N HIS A 131 -2.96 -13.26 1.28
CA HIS A 131 -2.29 -12.08 0.72
C HIS A 131 -3.04 -10.79 1.09
N ALA A 132 -4.36 -10.77 0.88
CA ALA A 132 -5.21 -9.62 1.12
C ALA A 132 -5.19 -9.17 2.59
N ALA A 133 -5.30 -10.11 3.53
CA ALA A 133 -5.27 -9.81 4.96
C ALA A 133 -3.94 -9.17 5.40
N ALA A 134 -2.81 -9.70 4.93
CA ALA A 134 -1.49 -9.15 5.24
C ALA A 134 -1.31 -7.74 4.65
N ARG A 135 -1.76 -7.53 3.40
CA ARG A 135 -1.75 -6.21 2.75
C ARG A 135 -2.63 -5.21 3.50
N LEU A 136 -3.83 -5.60 3.89
CA LEU A 136 -4.71 -4.74 4.68
C LEU A 136 -4.03 -4.30 5.98
N ALA A 137 -3.44 -5.22 6.73
CA ALA A 137 -2.73 -4.91 7.97
C ALA A 137 -1.51 -3.98 7.77
N LEU A 138 -0.75 -4.15 6.68
CA LEU A 138 0.32 -3.22 6.30
C LEU A 138 -0.24 -1.82 6.01
N GLY A 139 -1.37 -1.74 5.31
CA GLY A 139 -2.04 -0.48 5.00
C GLY A 139 -2.55 0.24 6.24
N GLU A 140 -3.19 -0.48 7.17
CA GLU A 140 -3.61 0.11 8.46
C GLU A 140 -2.40 0.67 9.24
N THR A 141 -1.29 -0.05 9.24
CA THR A 141 -0.09 0.39 9.97
C THR A 141 0.55 1.63 9.35
N ALA A 142 0.57 1.72 8.01
CA ALA A 142 1.05 2.90 7.30
C ALA A 142 0.14 4.11 7.57
N TYR A 143 -1.17 3.89 7.56
CA TYR A 143 -2.15 4.92 7.87
C TYR A 143 -2.00 5.47 9.28
N GLU A 144 -1.86 4.59 10.28
CA GLU A 144 -1.61 4.96 11.68
C GLU A 144 -0.30 5.76 11.84
N ALA A 145 0.70 5.50 10.99
CA ALA A 145 1.95 6.25 10.96
C ALA A 145 1.86 7.59 10.19
N GLY A 146 0.68 7.94 9.64
CA GLY A 146 0.48 9.14 8.83
C GLY A 146 1.00 9.03 7.39
N ASP A 147 1.40 7.85 6.95
CA ASP A 147 1.85 7.58 5.58
C ASP A 147 0.69 7.11 4.71
N LEU A 148 -0.13 8.07 4.27
CA LEU A 148 -1.30 7.80 3.45
C LEU A 148 -0.94 7.20 2.08
N THR A 149 0.21 7.56 1.51
CA THR A 149 0.66 7.01 0.23
C THR A 149 0.88 5.49 0.34
N SER A 150 1.69 5.06 1.31
CA SER A 150 1.90 3.63 1.55
C SER A 150 0.60 2.92 1.94
N ALA A 151 -0.28 3.57 2.72
CA ALA A 151 -1.57 2.99 3.08
C ALA A 151 -2.42 2.68 1.84
N CYS A 152 -2.56 3.65 0.93
CA CYS A 152 -3.32 3.48 -0.31
C CYS A 152 -2.77 2.37 -1.21
N GLU A 153 -1.44 2.28 -1.36
CA GLU A 153 -0.79 1.21 -2.13
C GLU A 153 -1.11 -0.18 -1.56
N GLN A 154 -1.00 -0.33 -0.23
CA GLN A 154 -1.30 -1.60 0.42
C GLN A 154 -2.78 -1.96 0.34
N TRP A 155 -3.68 -1.01 0.57
CA TRP A 155 -5.13 -1.24 0.44
C TRP A 155 -5.54 -1.59 -0.98
N GLN A 156 -4.91 -1.01 -2.00
CA GLN A 156 -5.21 -1.37 -3.38
C GLN A 156 -4.86 -2.82 -3.70
N MET A 157 -3.69 -3.30 -3.24
CA MET A 157 -3.31 -4.71 -3.36
C MET A 157 -4.26 -5.63 -2.60
N ALA A 158 -4.69 -5.23 -1.39
CA ALA A 158 -5.69 -5.98 -0.63
C ALA A 158 -7.04 -6.06 -1.37
N ARG A 159 -7.52 -4.94 -1.91
CA ARG A 159 -8.76 -4.85 -2.69
C ARG A 159 -8.74 -5.78 -3.90
N ALA A 160 -7.62 -5.80 -4.65
CA ALA A 160 -7.45 -6.67 -5.81
C ALA A 160 -7.47 -8.16 -5.41
N ALA A 161 -6.75 -8.51 -4.34
CA ALA A 161 -6.66 -9.90 -3.89
C ALA A 161 -7.97 -10.42 -3.29
N TYR A 162 -8.76 -9.59 -2.60
CA TYR A 162 -10.12 -9.97 -2.19
C TYR A 162 -11.03 -10.20 -3.39
N LEU A 163 -10.93 -9.38 -4.45
CA LEU A 163 -11.69 -9.59 -5.68
C LEU A 163 -11.29 -10.90 -6.38
N GLU A 164 -10.00 -11.17 -6.51
CA GLU A 164 -9.46 -12.40 -7.09
C GLU A 164 -9.91 -13.64 -6.30
N GLY A 165 -9.93 -13.54 -4.96
CA GLY A 165 -10.43 -14.59 -4.07
C GLY A 165 -11.96 -14.74 -4.03
N GLY A 166 -12.73 -13.88 -4.72
CA GLY A 166 -14.20 -13.89 -4.72
C GLY A 166 -14.84 -13.34 -3.44
N ASP A 167 -14.07 -12.72 -2.54
CA ASP A 167 -14.60 -12.10 -1.32
C ASP A 167 -15.06 -10.66 -1.59
N HIS A 168 -16.22 -10.55 -2.24
CA HIS A 168 -16.81 -9.27 -2.63
C HIS A 168 -17.15 -8.39 -1.41
N VAL A 169 -17.45 -8.98 -0.25
CA VAL A 169 -17.77 -8.21 0.96
C VAL A 169 -16.53 -7.48 1.47
N GLN A 170 -15.38 -8.16 1.53
CA GLN A 170 -14.14 -7.51 1.93
C GLN A 170 -13.62 -6.55 0.84
N HIS A 171 -13.77 -6.90 -0.43
CA HIS A 171 -13.46 -6.00 -1.55
C HIS A 171 -14.13 -4.63 -1.39
N GLU A 172 -15.46 -4.62 -1.20
CA GLU A 172 -16.24 -3.39 -1.02
C GLU A 172 -15.86 -2.62 0.24
N ARG A 173 -15.51 -3.32 1.33
CA ARG A 173 -15.04 -2.68 2.57
C ARG A 173 -13.72 -1.95 2.36
N VAL A 174 -12.76 -2.58 1.69
CA VAL A 174 -11.47 -1.94 1.38
C VAL A 174 -11.67 -0.80 0.39
N GLU A 175 -12.53 -0.96 -0.62
CA GLU A 175 -12.83 0.12 -1.56
C GLU A 175 -13.46 1.33 -0.87
N LYS A 176 -14.42 1.10 0.03
CA LYS A 176 -14.98 2.18 0.86
C LYS A 176 -13.91 2.87 1.70
N ARG A 177 -13.03 2.10 2.36
CA ARG A 177 -11.92 2.66 3.15
C ARG A 177 -11.00 3.55 2.30
N MET A 178 -10.66 3.10 1.09
CA MET A 178 -9.87 3.87 0.14
C MET A 178 -10.56 5.19 -0.23
N ARG A 179 -11.85 5.16 -0.59
CA ARG A 179 -12.62 6.38 -0.92
C ARG A 179 -12.70 7.35 0.26
N ASP A 180 -13.00 6.84 1.45
CA ASP A 180 -13.15 7.66 2.66
C ASP A 180 -11.85 8.39 3.05
N ASN A 181 -10.69 7.84 2.66
CA ASN A 181 -9.37 8.42 2.95
C ASN A 181 -8.72 9.11 1.73
N GLY A 182 -9.47 9.30 0.64
CA GLY A 182 -8.98 10.01 -0.55
C GLY A 182 -7.94 9.24 -1.37
N CYS A 183 -7.87 7.91 -1.23
CA CYS A 183 -7.06 7.07 -2.10
C CYS A 183 -7.65 7.03 -3.51
N PRO A 184 -6.82 7.12 -4.57
CA PRO A 184 -7.30 6.93 -5.93
C PRO A 184 -7.82 5.51 -6.14
N THR A 185 -9.07 5.38 -6.57
CA THR A 185 -9.72 4.08 -6.81
C THR A 185 -9.66 3.63 -8.27
N ASP A 186 -9.22 4.53 -9.15
CA ASP A 186 -8.99 4.31 -10.58
C ASP A 186 -7.55 3.91 -10.91
N TRP A 187 -6.68 3.81 -9.89
CA TRP A 187 -5.34 3.29 -10.09
C TRP A 187 -5.41 1.86 -10.63
N VAL A 188 -4.78 1.66 -11.77
CA VAL A 188 -4.39 0.34 -12.28
C VAL A 188 -2.93 0.18 -11.87
N LEU A 189 -2.64 -0.79 -11.01
CA LEU A 189 -1.26 -1.18 -10.73
C LEU A 189 -0.74 -1.91 -11.97
N THR A 190 -0.13 -1.15 -12.87
CA THR A 190 0.64 -1.71 -13.97
C THR A 190 2.02 -2.02 -13.40
N ASP A 191 2.34 -3.32 -13.35
CA ASP A 191 3.63 -3.93 -12.96
C ASP A 191 3.69 -4.49 -11.52
N PHE A 192 3.64 -5.82 -11.42
CA PHE A 192 4.06 -6.64 -10.27
C PHE A 192 4.89 -7.83 -10.74
#